data_AF-A0A9L0RJS2-F1
#
_entry.id   AF-A0A9L0RJS2-F1
#
_cell.length_a   1.000
_cell.length_b   1.000
_cell.length_c   1.000
_cell.angle_alpha   90.00
_cell.angle_beta   90.00
_cell.angle_gamma   90.00
#
_symmetry.space_group_name_H-M   'P 1'
#
loop_
_entity.id
_entity.type
_entity.pdbx_description
1 polymer ?
#
loop_
_entity_poly.entity_id
_entity_poly.type
_entity_poly.pdbx_seq_one_letter_code
_entity_poly.pdbx_strand_id
1 'polypeptide(L)'
;MVFPDVFDSRVRGWFMLDSYLPTFFLTVIYLLSIWLGNKYMKNRPALSLRGILTSYNLGITLLSLYMLVELVLSSWEGGYNLQCQDLASAGEADIRVAKVLWWYYFSKLIEFLDTIFFVLRKKTSQITFLHVYHHASMFNIWWCVLNWIPCGQSFFGPTLNSFIHILMYSYYGLSVFPSMHKYLWWKKYLTQAQLVQFVLTITHTMSAVVKPCGFPFGCLIFQSSYMLTLVILFLNFYVQTYRKKPVKKDMEDPPAGKEVKNGFSKAYLTAANGVIGKKAQ
;
A
#
# COMPACT_ATOMS: atom_id res chain seq x y z
N MET A 1 22.72 15.22 -9.39
CA MET A 1 21.58 15.76 -8.62
C MET A 1 20.37 14.88 -8.87
N VAL A 2 19.76 14.31 -7.83
CA VAL A 2 18.58 13.44 -7.94
C VAL A 2 17.30 14.26 -8.20
N PHE A 3 17.25 15.49 -7.68
CA PHE A 3 16.17 16.45 -7.85
C PHE A 3 16.71 17.80 -8.39
N PRO A 4 15.89 18.58 -9.11
CA PRO A 4 16.23 19.96 -9.50
C PRO A 4 16.56 20.85 -8.28
N ASP A 5 17.40 21.88 -8.45
CA ASP A 5 17.79 22.78 -7.36
C ASP A 5 16.66 23.72 -6.88
N VAL A 6 15.53 23.77 -7.61
CA VAL A 6 14.40 24.68 -7.35
C VAL A 6 13.09 23.88 -7.25
N PHE A 7 12.27 24.20 -6.24
CA PHE A 7 10.92 23.66 -6.12
C PHE A 7 9.99 24.17 -7.23
N ASP A 8 9.05 23.34 -7.63
CA ASP A 8 8.04 23.69 -8.62
C ASP A 8 7.11 24.77 -8.07
N SER A 9 7.14 25.94 -8.70
CA SER A 9 6.34 27.10 -8.28
C SER A 9 4.82 26.85 -8.29
N ARG A 10 4.33 25.87 -9.07
CA ARG A 10 2.89 25.58 -9.23
C ARG A 10 2.24 25.03 -7.97
N VAL A 11 3.03 24.39 -7.10
CA VAL A 11 2.53 23.78 -5.85
C VAL A 11 2.80 24.63 -4.60
N ARG A 12 3.40 25.81 -4.77
CA ARG A 12 3.74 26.70 -3.65
C ARG A 12 2.47 27.23 -2.96
N GLY A 13 2.46 27.22 -1.64
CA GLY A 13 1.31 27.60 -0.81
C GLY A 13 0.25 26.52 -0.68
N TRP A 14 0.45 25.34 -1.28
CA TRP A 14 -0.46 24.21 -1.08
C TRP A 14 -0.22 23.56 0.29
N PHE A 15 -1.31 23.08 0.89
CA PHE A 15 -1.29 22.53 2.23
C PHE A 15 -0.26 21.38 2.35
N MET A 16 0.63 21.51 3.35
CA MET A 16 1.75 20.60 3.68
C MET A 16 2.89 20.51 2.65
N LEU A 17 2.93 21.36 1.62
CA LEU A 17 4.02 21.32 0.62
C LEU A 17 5.12 22.36 0.86
N ASP A 18 4.85 23.48 1.53
CA ASP A 18 5.82 24.56 1.74
C ASP A 18 7.04 24.17 2.62
N SER A 19 6.89 23.14 3.45
CA SER A 19 7.96 22.64 4.30
C SER A 19 7.90 21.12 4.41
N TYR A 20 9.07 20.49 4.55
CA TYR A 20 9.16 19.05 4.83
C TYR A 20 8.83 18.70 6.28
N LEU A 21 8.91 19.68 7.19
CA LEU A 21 8.73 19.45 8.63
C LEU A 21 7.38 18.80 8.97
N PRO A 22 6.22 19.23 8.44
CA PRO A 22 4.94 18.56 8.71
C PRO A 22 4.94 17.09 8.30
N THR A 23 5.44 16.77 7.10
CA THR A 23 5.55 15.39 6.58
C THR A 23 6.40 14.52 7.50
N PHE A 24 7.55 15.03 7.91
CA PHE A 24 8.45 14.35 8.83
C PHE A 24 7.80 14.10 10.19
N PHE A 25 7.20 15.13 10.81
CA PHE A 25 6.56 15.00 12.12
C PHE A 25 5.38 14.03 12.08
N LEU A 26 4.54 14.06 11.05
CA LEU A 26 3.44 13.12 10.87
C LEU A 26 3.93 11.68 10.71
N THR A 27 5.05 11.48 10.01
CA THR A 27 5.70 10.15 9.89
C THR A 27 6.21 9.66 11.25
N VAL A 28 6.85 10.53 12.03
CA VAL A 28 7.31 10.20 13.39
C VAL A 28 6.13 9.87 14.30
N ILE A 29 5.06 10.66 14.26
CA ILE A 29 3.82 10.40 15.01
C ILE A 29 3.22 9.06 14.60
N TYR A 30 3.20 8.74 13.31
CA TYR A 30 2.75 7.44 12.80
C TYR A 30 3.55 6.29 13.42
N LEU A 31 4.87 6.34 13.38
CA LEU A 31 5.73 5.28 13.95
C LEU A 31 5.55 5.17 15.48
N LEU A 32 5.47 6.30 16.18
CA LEU A 32 5.20 6.34 17.62
C LEU A 32 3.81 5.78 17.95
N SER A 33 2.81 6.02 17.11
CA SER A 33 1.45 5.51 17.30
C SER A 33 1.41 3.97 17.29
N ILE A 34 2.25 3.33 16.48
CA ILE A 34 2.38 1.87 16.44
C ILE A 34 2.92 1.35 17.77
N TRP A 35 4.02 1.94 18.26
CA TRP A 35 4.63 1.52 19.53
C TRP A 35 3.71 1.79 20.72
N LEU A 36 3.22 3.02 20.85
CA LEU A 36 2.37 3.46 21.95
C LEU A 36 1.02 2.74 21.92
N GLY A 37 0.41 2.59 20.75
CA GLY A 37 -0.86 1.90 20.59
C GLY A 37 -0.77 0.41 20.93
N ASN A 38 0.32 -0.29 20.55
CA ASN A 38 0.54 -1.68 20.96
C ASN A 38 0.72 -1.81 22.48
N LYS A 39 1.48 -0.88 23.10
CA LYS A 39 1.65 -0.84 24.56
C LYS A 39 0.31 -0.61 25.27
N TYR A 40 -0.49 0.33 24.77
CA TYR A 40 -1.81 0.66 25.31
C TYR A 40 -2.83 -0.49 25.17
N MET A 41 -2.81 -1.19 24.02
CA MET A 41 -3.73 -2.30 23.75
C MET A 41 -3.33 -3.62 24.39
N LYS A 42 -2.14 -3.72 25.02
CA LYS A 42 -1.64 -4.96 25.64
C LYS A 42 -2.66 -5.57 26.62
N ASN A 43 -3.18 -4.74 27.53
CA ASN A 43 -4.11 -5.15 28.60
C ASN A 43 -5.59 -4.89 28.27
N ARG A 44 -5.92 -4.53 27.02
CA ARG A 44 -7.31 -4.24 26.60
C ARG A 44 -7.82 -5.29 25.61
N PRO A 45 -9.13 -5.56 25.57
CA PRO A 45 -9.72 -6.37 24.51
C PRO A 45 -9.65 -5.65 23.14
N ALA A 46 -9.71 -6.43 22.06
CA ALA A 46 -9.74 -5.86 20.70
C ALA A 46 -11.04 -5.08 20.47
N LEU A 47 -10.95 -3.90 19.87
CA LEU A 47 -12.11 -3.04 19.60
C LEU A 47 -12.89 -3.52 18.37
N SER A 48 -14.22 -3.53 18.47
CA SER A 48 -15.12 -3.77 17.33
C SER A 48 -15.40 -2.45 16.61
N LEU A 49 -14.58 -2.14 15.60
CA LEU A 49 -14.68 -0.90 14.82
C LEU A 49 -15.38 -1.11 13.48
N ARG A 50 -16.36 -2.02 13.40
CA ARG A 50 -16.96 -2.45 12.12
C ARG A 50 -17.52 -1.27 11.31
N GLY A 51 -18.39 -0.45 11.90
CA GLY A 51 -19.00 0.70 11.21
C GLY A 51 -17.96 1.71 10.72
N ILE A 52 -17.03 2.09 11.60
CA ILE A 52 -15.93 3.02 11.27
C ILE A 52 -15.07 2.46 10.13
N LEU A 53 -14.70 1.18 10.21
CA LEU A 53 -13.87 0.54 9.20
C LEU A 53 -14.60 0.42 7.85
N THR A 54 -15.90 0.15 7.85
CA THR A 54 -16.71 0.15 6.62
C THR A 54 -16.75 1.54 5.98
N SER A 55 -17.08 2.58 6.77
CA SER A 55 -17.11 3.97 6.29
C SER A 55 -15.74 4.44 5.79
N TYR A 56 -14.68 4.08 6.51
CA TYR A 56 -13.31 4.40 6.13
C TYR A 56 -12.90 3.73 4.82
N ASN A 57 -13.09 2.41 4.68
CA ASN A 57 -12.75 1.71 3.44
C ASN A 57 -13.56 2.25 2.26
N LEU A 58 -14.86 2.54 2.45
CA LEU A 58 -15.68 3.16 1.42
C LEU A 58 -15.16 4.54 1.03
N GLY A 59 -14.78 5.37 2.01
CA GLY A 59 -14.21 6.70 1.77
C GLY A 59 -12.92 6.63 0.96
N ILE A 60 -11.98 5.74 1.31
CA ILE A 60 -10.75 5.55 0.54
C ILE A 60 -11.04 5.01 -0.86
N THR A 61 -11.99 4.07 -1.01
CA THR A 61 -12.40 3.57 -2.33
C THR A 61 -12.94 4.69 -3.21
N LEU A 62 -13.80 5.57 -2.67
CA LEU A 62 -14.36 6.71 -3.42
C LEU A 62 -13.29 7.75 -3.75
N LEU A 63 -12.39 8.06 -2.82
CA LEU A 63 -11.25 8.94 -3.08
C LEU A 63 -10.33 8.36 -4.17
N SER A 64 -10.07 7.06 -4.13
CA SER A 64 -9.26 6.37 -5.15
C SER A 64 -9.95 6.36 -6.51
N LEU A 65 -11.28 6.21 -6.54
CA LEU A 65 -12.07 6.32 -7.77
C LEU A 65 -12.00 7.73 -8.36
N TYR A 66 -12.18 8.75 -7.52
CA TYR A 66 -12.03 10.16 -7.93
C TYR A 66 -10.65 10.42 -8.54
N MET A 67 -9.57 10.02 -7.84
CA MET A 67 -8.21 10.20 -8.34
C MET A 67 -7.96 9.45 -9.66
N LEU A 68 -8.46 8.22 -9.79
CA LEU A 68 -8.34 7.44 -11.02
C LEU A 68 -9.03 8.14 -12.19
N VAL A 69 -10.30 8.54 -12.01
CA VAL A 69 -11.09 9.20 -13.06
C VAL A 69 -10.43 10.52 -13.46
N GLU A 70 -10.05 11.34 -12.50
CA GLU A 70 -9.42 12.63 -12.79
C GLU A 70 -8.06 12.48 -13.46
N LEU A 71 -7.20 11.53 -13.06
CA LEU A 71 -5.92 11.30 -13.73
C LEU A 71 -6.11 10.82 -15.18
N VAL A 72 -7.05 9.91 -15.42
CA VAL A 72 -7.35 9.41 -16.77
C VAL A 72 -7.90 10.53 -17.64
N LEU A 73 -8.89 11.30 -17.16
CA LEU A 73 -9.46 12.41 -17.92
C LEU A 73 -8.43 13.51 -18.17
N SER A 74 -7.67 13.92 -17.16
CA SER A 74 -6.65 14.97 -17.30
C SER A 74 -5.56 14.58 -18.31
N SER A 75 -5.10 13.33 -18.25
CA SER A 75 -4.08 12.84 -19.19
C SER A 75 -4.62 12.68 -20.60
N TRP A 76 -5.88 12.26 -20.76
CA TRP A 76 -6.52 12.12 -22.07
C TRP A 76 -6.80 13.46 -22.74
N GLU A 77 -7.45 14.38 -22.01
CA GLU A 77 -7.76 15.73 -22.49
C GLU A 77 -6.49 16.55 -22.73
N GLY A 78 -5.47 16.36 -21.91
CA GLY A 78 -4.15 16.98 -22.05
C GLY A 78 -3.26 16.37 -23.14
N GLY A 79 -3.70 15.32 -23.83
CA GLY A 79 -2.92 14.68 -24.90
C GLY A 79 -1.59 14.08 -24.42
N TYR A 80 -1.55 13.55 -23.19
CA TYR A 80 -0.32 13.04 -22.58
C TYR A 80 0.30 11.92 -23.42
N ASN A 81 1.61 12.01 -23.62
CA ASN A 81 2.37 10.96 -24.28
C ASN A 81 2.70 9.84 -23.27
N LEU A 82 2.09 8.67 -23.48
CA LEU A 82 2.28 7.46 -22.67
C LEU A 82 3.72 6.92 -22.71
N GLN A 83 4.52 7.27 -23.72
CA GLN A 83 5.91 6.83 -23.80
C GLN A 83 6.83 7.69 -22.92
N CYS A 84 6.69 9.01 -23.00
CA CYS A 84 7.42 9.97 -22.19
C CYS A 84 6.69 11.32 -22.21
N GLN A 85 6.37 11.84 -21.03
CA GLN A 85 5.67 13.11 -20.81
C GLN A 85 6.55 14.03 -19.96
N ASP A 86 6.86 15.21 -20.48
CA ASP A 86 7.63 16.23 -19.75
C ASP A 86 6.77 16.96 -18.69
N LEU A 87 7.33 17.99 -18.06
CA LEU A 87 6.70 18.71 -16.96
C LEU A 87 5.92 19.98 -17.37
N ALA A 88 5.95 20.36 -18.66
CA ALA A 88 5.51 21.69 -19.09
C ALA A 88 4.66 21.71 -20.37
N SER A 89 4.59 20.61 -21.11
CA SER A 89 3.98 20.55 -22.45
C SER A 89 2.46 20.53 -22.44
N ALA A 90 1.79 20.22 -21.33
CA ALA A 90 0.34 20.01 -21.31
C ALA A 90 -0.46 21.13 -20.63
N GLY A 91 0.18 22.24 -20.26
CA GLY A 91 -0.49 23.48 -19.84
C GLY A 91 -1.46 23.30 -18.67
N GLU A 92 -2.75 23.56 -18.89
CA GLU A 92 -3.78 23.43 -17.85
C GLU A 92 -3.97 21.99 -17.36
N ALA A 93 -3.73 20.99 -18.22
CA ALA A 93 -3.81 19.58 -17.83
C ALA A 93 -2.73 19.22 -16.82
N ASP A 94 -1.52 19.80 -16.91
CA ASP A 94 -0.45 19.61 -15.92
C ASP A 94 -0.86 20.12 -14.54
N ILE A 95 -1.57 21.25 -14.48
CA ILE A 95 -2.08 21.81 -13.23
C ILE A 95 -3.18 20.91 -12.65
N ARG A 96 -4.06 20.36 -13.50
CA ARG A 96 -5.10 19.42 -13.07
C ARG A 96 -4.49 18.13 -12.52
N VAL A 97 -3.50 17.56 -13.22
CA VAL A 97 -2.74 16.40 -12.74
C VAL A 97 -2.07 16.70 -11.41
N ALA A 98 -1.39 17.85 -11.26
CA ALA A 98 -0.75 18.25 -10.01
C ALA A 98 -1.73 18.30 -8.83
N LYS A 99 -2.94 18.87 -9.03
CA LYS A 99 -3.99 18.90 -8.00
C LYS A 99 -4.42 17.49 -7.58
N VAL A 100 -4.54 16.57 -8.53
CA VAL A 100 -4.90 15.17 -8.22
C VAL A 100 -3.74 14.43 -7.53
N LEU A 101 -2.50 14.71 -7.92
CA LEU A 101 -1.32 14.16 -7.24
C LEU A 101 -1.19 14.69 -5.81
N TRP A 102 -1.65 15.92 -5.53
CA TRP A 102 -1.76 16.42 -4.16
C TRP A 102 -2.78 15.62 -3.35
N TRP A 103 -3.96 15.32 -3.93
CA TRP A 103 -4.94 14.42 -3.29
C TRP A 103 -4.36 13.02 -3.05
N TYR A 104 -3.54 12.52 -3.97
CA TYR A 104 -2.85 11.25 -3.83
C TYR A 104 -1.83 11.27 -2.68
N TYR A 105 -1.03 12.33 -2.55
CA TYR A 105 -0.14 12.51 -1.40
C TYR A 105 -0.93 12.59 -0.09
N PHE A 106 -2.02 13.37 -0.06
CA PHE A 106 -2.89 13.46 1.11
C PHE A 106 -3.55 12.12 1.45
N SER A 107 -3.89 11.30 0.45
CA SER A 107 -4.41 9.95 0.67
C SER A 107 -3.44 9.10 1.49
N LYS A 108 -2.12 9.21 1.27
CA LYS A 108 -1.11 8.45 2.02
C LYS A 108 -1.08 8.81 3.51
N LEU A 109 -1.40 10.05 3.85
CA LEU A 109 -1.59 10.44 5.25
C LEU A 109 -2.83 9.77 5.85
N ILE A 110 -3.95 9.74 5.12
CA ILE A 110 -5.17 9.08 5.58
C ILE A 110 -4.94 7.56 5.75
N GLU A 111 -4.19 6.96 4.84
CA GLU A 111 -3.82 5.53 4.87
C GLU A 111 -2.99 5.13 6.10
N PHE A 112 -2.38 6.07 6.83
CA PHE A 112 -1.78 5.76 8.15
C PHE A 112 -2.80 5.22 9.16
N LEU A 113 -4.08 5.55 8.98
CA LEU A 113 -5.17 5.01 9.78
C LEU A 113 -5.30 3.48 9.64
N ASP A 114 -4.87 2.87 8.52
CA ASP A 114 -4.87 1.41 8.35
C ASP A 114 -4.10 0.71 9.48
N THR A 115 -2.89 1.21 9.75
CA THR A 115 -2.05 0.66 10.80
C THR A 115 -2.63 0.91 12.18
N ILE A 116 -3.22 2.09 12.40
CA ILE A 116 -3.91 2.42 13.66
C ILE A 116 -5.08 1.44 13.88
N PHE A 117 -5.89 1.16 12.85
CA PHE A 117 -6.96 0.17 12.96
C PHE A 117 -6.43 -1.25 13.23
N PHE A 118 -5.30 -1.65 12.64
CA PHE A 118 -4.67 -2.94 12.97
C PHE A 118 -4.23 -3.02 14.43
N VAL A 119 -3.65 -1.95 14.98
CA VAL A 119 -3.27 -1.88 16.39
C VAL A 119 -4.50 -1.96 17.30
N LEU A 120 -5.53 -1.14 17.05
CA LEU A 120 -6.76 -1.11 17.85
C LEU A 120 -7.56 -2.42 17.80
N ARG A 121 -7.44 -3.18 16.71
CA ARG A 121 -8.06 -4.51 16.55
C ARG A 121 -7.17 -5.66 17.04
N LYS A 122 -5.99 -5.38 17.59
CA LYS A 122 -4.95 -6.36 17.98
C LYS A 122 -4.60 -7.32 16.85
N LYS A 123 -4.56 -6.82 15.62
CA LYS A 123 -4.15 -7.56 14.41
C LYS A 123 -2.69 -7.27 14.06
N THR A 124 -1.81 -7.41 15.05
CA THR A 124 -0.37 -7.10 14.92
C THR A 124 0.33 -7.93 13.84
N SER A 125 -0.17 -9.12 13.54
CA SER A 125 0.33 -9.94 12.42
C SER A 125 0.16 -9.28 11.05
N GLN A 126 -0.72 -8.29 10.91
CA GLN A 126 -0.88 -7.51 9.69
C GLN A 126 0.13 -6.35 9.58
N ILE A 127 0.69 -5.91 10.72
CA ILE A 127 1.70 -4.85 10.78
C ILE A 127 3.07 -5.46 10.48
N THR A 128 3.26 -5.81 9.21
CA THR A 128 4.52 -6.37 8.72
C THR A 128 5.56 -5.28 8.45
N PHE A 129 6.83 -5.67 8.33
CA PHE A 129 7.87 -4.75 7.87
C PHE A 129 7.51 -4.10 6.52
N LEU A 130 6.99 -4.89 5.57
CA LEU A 130 6.54 -4.39 4.27
C LEU A 130 5.48 -3.30 4.42
N HIS A 131 4.48 -3.54 5.26
CA HIS A 131 3.40 -2.58 5.52
C HIS A 131 3.96 -1.25 6.05
N VAL A 132 4.73 -1.31 7.14
CA VAL A 132 5.27 -0.10 7.78
C VAL A 132 6.26 0.63 6.87
N TYR A 133 7.15 -0.11 6.20
CA TYR A 133 8.10 0.44 5.24
C TYR A 133 7.39 1.16 4.10
N HIS A 134 6.39 0.53 3.49
CA HIS A 134 5.62 1.13 2.39
C HIS A 134 4.90 2.41 2.84
N HIS A 135 4.09 2.36 3.89
CA HIS A 135 3.33 3.55 4.33
C HIS A 135 4.27 4.69 4.74
N ALA A 136 5.30 4.41 5.55
CA ALA A 136 6.22 5.46 6.00
C ALA A 136 7.03 6.06 4.84
N SER A 137 7.56 5.24 3.93
CA SER A 137 8.37 5.74 2.80
C SER A 137 7.52 6.47 1.77
N MET A 138 6.34 5.95 1.39
CA MET A 138 5.49 6.56 0.37
C MET A 138 5.12 8.00 0.69
N PHE A 139 4.72 8.28 1.93
CA PHE A 139 4.33 9.63 2.31
C PHE A 139 5.47 10.65 2.16
N ASN A 140 6.69 10.28 2.53
CA ASN A 140 7.87 11.14 2.39
C ASN A 140 8.33 11.29 0.94
N ILE A 141 8.31 10.20 0.18
CA ILE A 141 8.67 10.21 -1.25
C ILE A 141 7.71 11.11 -2.03
N TRP A 142 6.41 11.02 -1.77
CA TRP A 142 5.41 11.81 -2.48
C TRP A 142 5.47 13.31 -2.18
N TRP A 143 5.91 13.69 -0.97
CA TRP A 143 6.22 15.09 -0.70
C TRP A 143 7.34 15.62 -1.61
N CYS A 144 8.41 14.83 -1.80
CA CYS A 144 9.47 15.17 -2.73
C CYS A 144 8.94 15.23 -4.18
N VAL A 145 8.22 14.21 -4.63
CA VAL A 145 7.66 14.16 -5.99
C VAL A 145 6.80 15.38 -6.28
N LEU A 146 5.94 15.81 -5.35
CA LEU A 146 5.12 17.00 -5.56
C LEU A 146 5.92 18.31 -5.60
N ASN A 147 6.97 18.42 -4.79
CA ASN A 147 7.79 19.64 -4.77
C ASN A 147 8.71 19.77 -5.98
N TRP A 148 9.07 18.68 -6.66
CA TRP A 148 10.03 18.71 -7.77
C TRP A 148 9.44 18.34 -9.13
N ILE A 149 8.48 17.41 -9.17
CA ILE A 149 7.94 16.79 -10.40
C ILE A 149 6.42 16.51 -10.26
N PRO A 150 5.58 17.55 -10.01
CA PRO A 150 4.15 17.40 -9.74
C PRO A 150 3.28 17.03 -10.96
N CYS A 151 3.86 16.65 -12.08
CA CYS A 151 3.14 16.21 -13.29
C CYS A 151 4.05 15.36 -14.19
N GLY A 152 3.69 15.23 -15.46
CA GLY A 152 4.48 14.48 -16.44
C GLY A 152 4.50 13.00 -16.14
N GLN A 153 5.65 12.34 -16.33
CA GLN A 153 5.82 10.90 -16.13
C GLN A 153 5.40 10.36 -14.76
N SER A 154 5.34 11.21 -13.72
CA SER A 154 4.89 10.85 -12.37
C SER A 154 3.43 10.37 -12.30
N PHE A 155 2.58 10.69 -13.28
CA PHE A 155 1.13 10.42 -13.23
C PHE A 155 0.78 8.92 -13.29
N PHE A 156 1.56 8.12 -14.02
CA PHE A 156 1.19 6.76 -14.39
C PHE A 156 1.13 5.81 -13.18
N GLY A 157 2.10 5.92 -12.27
CA GLY A 157 2.15 5.13 -11.04
C GLY A 157 0.91 5.33 -10.15
N PRO A 158 0.56 6.58 -9.78
CA PRO A 158 -0.67 6.94 -9.09
C PRO A 158 -1.95 6.47 -9.78
N THR A 159 -2.03 6.53 -11.11
CA THR A 159 -3.19 6.04 -11.86
C THR A 159 -3.39 4.55 -11.59
N LEU A 160 -2.35 3.73 -11.79
CA LEU A 160 -2.43 2.29 -11.53
C LEU A 160 -2.62 1.98 -10.03
N ASN A 161 -1.95 2.73 -9.14
CA ASN A 161 -2.12 2.55 -7.69
C ASN A 161 -3.55 2.84 -7.25
N SER A 162 -4.16 3.91 -7.76
CA SER A 162 -5.55 4.27 -7.46
C SER A 162 -6.51 3.18 -7.91
N PHE A 163 -6.31 2.61 -9.11
CA PHE A 163 -7.08 1.46 -9.57
C PHE A 163 -6.96 0.25 -8.62
N ILE A 164 -5.73 -0.11 -8.23
CA ILE A 164 -5.51 -1.20 -7.28
C ILE A 164 -6.09 -0.88 -5.89
N HIS A 165 -6.03 0.37 -5.44
CA HIS A 165 -6.61 0.81 -4.17
C HIS A 165 -8.14 0.68 -4.18
N ILE A 166 -8.81 1.00 -5.29
CA ILE A 166 -10.27 0.74 -5.42
C ILE A 166 -10.56 -0.74 -5.13
N LEU A 167 -9.82 -1.66 -5.75
CA LEU A 167 -10.02 -3.11 -5.56
C LEU A 167 -9.68 -3.56 -4.13
N MET A 168 -8.56 -3.08 -3.59
CA MET A 168 -8.02 -3.47 -2.29
C MET A 168 -8.89 -2.96 -1.13
N TYR A 169 -9.28 -1.69 -1.13
CA TYR A 169 -10.17 -1.13 -0.09
C TYR A 169 -11.60 -1.65 -0.24
N SER A 170 -12.09 -1.95 -1.45
CA SER A 170 -13.37 -2.65 -1.63
C SER A 170 -13.32 -4.04 -0.99
N TYR A 171 -12.23 -4.79 -1.21
CA TYR A 171 -12.01 -6.08 -0.56
C TYR A 171 -11.99 -5.95 0.97
N TYR A 172 -11.27 -4.96 1.51
CA TYR A 172 -11.21 -4.74 2.96
C TYR A 172 -12.56 -4.33 3.54
N GLY A 173 -13.31 -3.45 2.89
CA GLY A 173 -14.67 -3.06 3.27
C GLY A 173 -15.62 -4.27 3.32
N LEU A 174 -15.58 -5.12 2.29
CA LEU A 174 -16.37 -6.36 2.26
C LEU A 174 -15.92 -7.36 3.33
N SER A 175 -14.61 -7.42 3.62
CA SER A 175 -14.06 -8.33 4.64
C SER A 175 -14.48 -7.99 6.07
N VAL A 176 -15.09 -6.82 6.32
CA VAL A 176 -15.66 -6.48 7.62
C VAL A 176 -16.87 -7.36 7.95
N PHE A 177 -17.62 -7.79 6.92
CA PHE A 177 -18.82 -8.60 7.05
C PHE A 177 -18.50 -10.09 7.02
N PRO A 178 -18.76 -10.86 8.11
CA PRO A 178 -18.46 -12.30 8.14
C PRO A 178 -19.20 -13.09 7.07
N SER A 179 -20.41 -12.68 6.70
CA SER A 179 -21.21 -13.28 5.61
C SER A 179 -20.51 -13.20 4.25
N MET A 180 -19.68 -12.18 4.05
CA MET A 180 -18.99 -11.96 2.78
C MET A 180 -17.70 -12.77 2.64
N HIS A 181 -17.14 -13.32 3.74
CA HIS A 181 -15.85 -14.02 3.73
C HIS A 181 -15.81 -15.19 2.73
N LYS A 182 -16.92 -15.90 2.54
CA LYS A 182 -17.05 -17.00 1.58
C LYS A 182 -16.84 -16.54 0.13
N TYR A 183 -17.21 -15.31 -0.19
CA TYR A 183 -17.13 -14.75 -1.55
C TYR A 183 -15.79 -14.08 -1.85
N LEU A 184 -14.94 -13.89 -0.84
CA LEU A 184 -13.64 -13.20 -0.93
C LEU A 184 -12.47 -14.14 -1.30
N TRP A 185 -12.73 -15.13 -2.16
CA TRP A 185 -11.74 -16.11 -2.64
C TRP A 185 -10.65 -15.48 -3.52
N TRP A 186 -10.93 -14.29 -4.08
CA TRP A 186 -10.07 -13.61 -5.03
C TRP A 186 -8.92 -12.80 -4.39
N LYS A 187 -8.68 -12.95 -3.07
CA LYS A 187 -7.57 -12.32 -2.34
C LYS A 187 -6.20 -12.54 -3.02
N LYS A 188 -5.97 -13.73 -3.59
CA LYS A 188 -4.72 -14.04 -4.29
C LYS A 188 -4.53 -13.19 -5.56
N TYR A 189 -5.61 -12.95 -6.30
CA TYR A 189 -5.57 -12.15 -7.53
C TYR A 189 -5.33 -10.67 -7.23
N LEU A 190 -5.77 -10.16 -6.08
CA LEU A 190 -5.38 -8.81 -5.62
C LEU A 190 -3.87 -8.66 -5.48
N THR A 191 -3.22 -9.61 -4.82
CA THR A 191 -1.75 -9.58 -4.65
C THR A 191 -1.04 -9.72 -6.00
N GLN A 192 -1.59 -10.50 -6.93
CA GLN A 192 -1.05 -10.59 -8.30
C GLN A 192 -1.23 -9.29 -9.07
N ALA A 193 -2.38 -8.62 -8.93
CA ALA A 193 -2.64 -7.32 -9.55
C ALA A 193 -1.70 -6.23 -9.01
N GLN A 194 -1.40 -6.23 -7.70
CA GLN A 194 -0.39 -5.36 -7.09
C GLN A 194 1.02 -5.59 -7.68
N LEU A 195 1.43 -6.84 -7.88
CA LEU A 195 2.71 -7.16 -8.52
C LEU A 195 2.75 -6.68 -9.98
N VAL A 196 1.68 -6.90 -10.73
CA VAL A 196 1.55 -6.42 -12.12
C VAL A 196 1.62 -4.89 -12.17
N GLN A 197 0.96 -4.19 -11.26
CA GLN A 197 1.02 -2.73 -11.13
C GLN A 197 2.46 -2.22 -11.00
N PHE A 198 3.27 -2.85 -10.14
CA PHE A 198 4.67 -2.46 -9.99
C PHE A 198 5.49 -2.72 -11.26
N VAL A 199 5.32 -3.88 -11.90
CA VAL A 199 6.01 -4.20 -13.16
C VAL A 199 5.65 -3.19 -14.26
N LEU A 200 4.37 -2.90 -14.45
CA LEU A 200 3.91 -1.91 -15.44
C LEU A 200 4.49 -0.52 -15.15
N THR A 201 4.53 -0.11 -13.88
CA THR A 201 5.10 1.19 -13.49
C THR A 201 6.60 1.26 -13.76
N ILE A 202 7.34 0.17 -13.51
CA ILE A 202 8.77 0.08 -13.86
C ILE A 202 8.95 0.20 -15.37
N THR A 203 8.19 -0.57 -16.15
CA THR A 203 8.30 -0.54 -17.63
C THR A 203 8.04 0.86 -18.19
N HIS A 204 7.01 1.55 -17.70
CA HIS A 204 6.73 2.94 -18.10
C HIS A 204 7.85 3.90 -17.66
N THR A 205 8.40 3.74 -16.46
CA THR A 205 9.53 4.57 -16.02
C THR A 205 10.79 4.32 -16.87
N MET A 206 11.03 3.06 -17.26
CA MET A 206 12.15 2.69 -18.14
C MET A 206 11.97 3.18 -19.57
N SER A 207 10.75 3.31 -20.09
CA SER A 207 10.56 3.87 -21.44
C SER A 207 11.01 5.32 -21.52
N ALA A 208 10.83 6.10 -20.46
CA ALA A 208 11.33 7.48 -20.35
C ALA A 208 12.86 7.55 -20.23
N VAL A 209 13.52 6.51 -19.71
CA VAL A 209 14.99 6.39 -19.69
C VAL A 209 15.55 6.15 -21.09
N VAL A 210 14.87 5.32 -21.90
CA VAL A 210 15.31 4.97 -23.26
C VAL A 210 15.06 6.10 -24.25
N LYS A 211 13.91 6.79 -24.14
CA LYS A 211 13.60 7.96 -24.97
C LYS A 211 13.40 9.20 -24.07
N PRO A 212 14.47 9.94 -23.76
CA PRO A 212 14.38 11.08 -22.87
C PRO A 212 13.55 12.21 -23.51
N CYS A 213 12.51 12.66 -22.81
CA CYS A 213 11.66 13.79 -23.19
C CYS A 213 11.90 15.04 -22.32
N GLY A 214 13.00 15.10 -21.56
CA GLY A 214 13.30 16.24 -20.68
C GLY A 214 12.82 16.07 -19.24
N PHE A 215 12.29 14.90 -18.86
CA PHE A 215 12.02 14.56 -17.46
C PHE A 215 13.34 14.32 -16.68
N PRO A 216 13.48 14.76 -15.41
CA PRO A 216 14.72 14.63 -14.67
C PRO A 216 15.18 13.18 -14.49
N PHE A 217 16.35 12.84 -15.06
CA PHE A 217 16.90 11.48 -15.04
C PHE A 217 17.11 10.93 -13.62
N GLY A 218 17.55 11.79 -12.68
CA GLY A 218 17.75 11.43 -11.28
C GLY A 218 16.47 10.92 -10.61
N CYS A 219 15.33 11.56 -10.90
CA CYS A 219 14.02 11.15 -10.39
C CYS A 219 13.57 9.81 -10.98
N LEU A 220 13.85 9.55 -12.26
CA LEU A 220 13.54 8.26 -12.89
C LEU A 220 14.31 7.11 -12.25
N ILE A 221 15.60 7.28 -11.98
CA ILE A 221 16.44 6.27 -11.32
C ILE A 221 16.00 6.06 -9.87
N PHE A 222 15.68 7.14 -9.15
CA PHE A 222 15.15 7.05 -7.79
C PHE A 222 13.81 6.27 -7.76
N GLN A 223 12.86 6.63 -8.62
CA GLN A 223 11.58 5.94 -8.75
C GLN A 223 11.77 4.46 -9.07
N SER A 224 12.66 4.14 -10.00
CA SER A 224 12.91 2.76 -10.44
C SER A 224 13.56 1.92 -9.34
N SER A 225 14.53 2.48 -8.62
CA SER A 225 15.17 1.80 -7.49
C SER A 225 14.20 1.55 -6.35
N TYR A 226 13.36 2.53 -5.99
CA TYR A 226 12.31 2.36 -4.99
C TYR A 226 11.31 1.27 -5.40
N MET A 227 10.81 1.31 -6.65
CA MET A 227 9.84 0.33 -7.14
C MET A 227 10.41 -1.11 -7.12
N LEU A 228 11.71 -1.27 -7.43
CA LEU A 228 12.39 -2.55 -7.32
C LEU A 228 12.40 -3.09 -5.88
N THR A 229 12.62 -2.22 -4.88
CA THR A 229 12.54 -2.65 -3.46
C THR A 229 11.16 -3.17 -3.09
N LEU A 230 10.09 -2.49 -3.54
CA LEU A 230 8.71 -2.93 -3.31
C LEU A 230 8.42 -4.26 -4.01
N VAL A 231 8.86 -4.44 -5.25
CA VAL A 231 8.72 -5.72 -5.97
C VAL A 231 9.37 -6.86 -5.18
N ILE A 232 10.60 -6.68 -4.69
CA ILE A 232 11.31 -7.70 -3.91
C ILE A 232 10.53 -8.05 -2.64
N LEU A 233 10.04 -7.05 -1.89
CA LEU A 233 9.30 -7.27 -0.66
C LEU A 233 7.94 -7.94 -0.90
N PHE A 234 7.21 -7.54 -1.95
CA PHE A 234 5.93 -8.14 -2.31
C PHE A 234 6.10 -9.57 -2.86
N LEU A 235 7.14 -9.84 -3.64
CA LEU A 235 7.47 -11.20 -4.07
C LEU A 235 7.79 -12.08 -2.87
N ASN A 236 8.57 -11.57 -1.91
CA ASN A 236 8.87 -12.28 -0.69
C ASN A 236 7.59 -12.60 0.11
N PHE A 237 6.71 -11.61 0.31
CA PHE A 237 5.41 -11.80 0.93
C PHE A 237 4.54 -12.84 0.18
N TYR A 238 4.49 -12.76 -1.16
CA TYR A 238 3.71 -13.67 -1.99
C TYR A 238 4.22 -15.11 -1.87
N VAL A 239 5.54 -15.31 -1.93
CA VAL A 239 6.15 -16.64 -1.79
C VAL A 239 5.88 -17.23 -0.40
N GLN A 240 6.07 -16.43 0.66
CA GLN A 240 5.81 -16.87 2.03
C GLN A 240 4.34 -17.19 2.29
N THR A 241 3.41 -16.42 1.72
CA THR A 241 1.97 -16.57 1.98
C THR A 241 1.31 -17.65 1.11
N TYR A 242 1.74 -17.80 -0.15
CA TYR A 242 1.02 -18.63 -1.13
C TYR A 242 1.81 -19.80 -1.72
N ARG A 243 3.15 -19.78 -1.70
CA ARG A 243 3.99 -20.88 -2.26
C ARG A 243 4.57 -21.81 -1.20
N LYS A 244 4.88 -21.33 0.00
CA LYS A 244 5.31 -22.23 1.09
C LYS A 244 4.11 -23.06 1.56
N LYS A 245 3.95 -24.27 0.99
CA LYS A 245 3.18 -25.33 1.65
C LYS A 245 3.82 -25.60 3.03
N PRO A 246 3.06 -25.92 4.09
CA PRO A 246 3.68 -26.50 5.28
C PRO A 246 4.46 -27.73 4.80
N VAL A 247 5.76 -27.74 5.05
CA VAL A 247 6.56 -28.95 4.88
C VAL A 247 5.85 -30.02 5.70
N LYS A 248 5.28 -31.02 5.02
CA LYS A 248 4.98 -32.29 5.68
C LYS A 248 6.33 -32.72 6.22
N LYS A 249 6.51 -32.61 7.54
CA LYS A 249 7.54 -33.38 8.23
C LYS A 249 7.11 -34.82 7.98
N ASP A 250 7.76 -35.47 7.03
CA ASP A 250 7.64 -36.91 6.90
C ASP A 250 7.99 -37.50 8.27
N MET A 251 7.05 -38.27 8.81
CA MET A 251 7.26 -39.05 10.02
C MET A 251 8.26 -40.14 9.67
N GLU A 252 9.55 -39.86 9.81
CA GLU A 252 10.49 -40.90 10.21
C GLU A 252 10.35 -41.05 11.72
N ASP A 253 9.85 -42.21 12.14
CA ASP A 253 9.85 -42.63 13.54
C ASP A 253 11.29 -42.65 14.07
N PRO A 254 11.63 -41.90 15.14
CA PRO A 254 12.89 -42.08 15.84
C PRO A 254 12.77 -43.24 16.83
N PRO A 255 13.82 -44.07 17.01
CA PRO A 255 13.82 -45.12 18.01
C PRO A 255 13.76 -44.52 19.43
N ALA A 256 13.06 -45.24 20.30
CA ALA A 256 12.79 -44.86 21.68
C ALA A 256 14.06 -44.58 22.49
N GLY A 257 14.03 -43.48 23.25
CA GLY A 257 14.86 -43.33 24.45
C GLY A 257 15.47 -41.95 24.67
N LYS A 258 14.88 -41.25 25.65
CA LYS A 258 15.43 -40.25 26.59
C LYS A 258 14.77 -38.86 26.53
N GLU A 259 14.17 -38.53 27.67
CA GLU A 259 13.57 -37.26 28.06
C GLU A 259 14.57 -36.09 27.95
N VAL A 260 14.09 -34.88 27.58
CA VAL A 260 14.21 -33.64 28.37
C VAL A 260 13.23 -32.58 27.82
N LYS A 261 12.64 -31.84 28.76
CA LYS A 261 11.61 -30.79 28.71
C LYS A 261 12.00 -29.55 27.88
N ASN A 262 11.04 -28.99 27.12
CA ASN A 262 10.45 -27.66 27.38
C ASN A 262 9.45 -27.24 26.28
N GLY A 263 8.30 -26.74 26.73
CA GLY A 263 7.08 -26.63 25.96
C GLY A 263 6.96 -25.38 25.08
N PHE A 264 6.35 -25.58 23.92
CA PHE A 264 5.65 -24.55 23.17
C PHE A 264 4.22 -25.04 22.97
N SER A 265 3.27 -24.38 23.63
CA SER A 265 1.86 -24.80 23.68
C SER A 265 1.14 -24.54 22.37
N LYS A 266 0.58 -25.64 21.88
CA LYS A 266 -0.32 -25.83 20.74
C LYS A 266 -1.69 -25.23 21.07
N ALA A 267 -1.89 -23.94 20.78
CA ALA A 267 -3.15 -23.25 21.06
C ALA A 267 -3.75 -22.50 19.85
N TYR A 268 -3.58 -23.00 18.62
CA TYR A 268 -4.17 -22.38 17.43
C TYR A 268 -4.95 -23.32 16.48
N LEU A 269 -5.25 -24.55 16.90
CA LEU A 269 -5.90 -25.52 15.99
C LEU A 269 -7.18 -26.19 16.52
N THR A 270 -7.77 -25.70 17.61
CA THR A 270 -9.00 -26.30 18.18
C THR A 270 -10.11 -25.30 18.48
N ALA A 271 -10.34 -24.34 17.57
CA ALA A 271 -11.47 -23.41 17.69
C ALA A 271 -12.34 -23.34 16.42
N ALA A 272 -12.26 -24.32 15.51
CA ALA A 272 -12.95 -24.24 14.22
C ALA A 272 -13.77 -25.47 13.80
N ASN A 273 -13.88 -26.55 14.59
CA ASN A 273 -14.79 -27.65 14.24
C ASN A 273 -15.35 -28.31 15.50
N GLY A 274 -16.39 -27.68 16.07
CA GLY A 274 -17.32 -28.31 16.98
C GLY A 274 -18.73 -28.09 16.43
N VAL A 275 -19.53 -29.15 16.44
CA VAL A 275 -20.96 -29.24 16.07
C VAL A 275 -21.25 -29.50 14.58
N ILE A 276 -21.21 -30.78 14.18
CA ILE A 276 -22.42 -31.50 13.70
C ILE A 276 -22.32 -32.94 14.24
N GLY A 277 -23.26 -33.29 15.13
CA GLY A 277 -23.50 -34.67 15.54
C GLY A 277 -24.93 -35.08 15.18
N LYS A 278 -25.11 -36.42 15.11
CA LYS A 278 -26.34 -37.22 14.88
C LYS A 278 -26.67 -37.44 13.39
N LYS A 279 -26.98 -38.66 12.90
CA LYS A 279 -27.29 -39.98 13.47
C LYS A 279 -27.24 -41.00 12.30
N ALA A 280 -26.91 -42.27 12.55
CA ALA A 280 -27.66 -43.45 12.05
C ALA A 280 -26.92 -44.75 12.44
N GLN A 281 -27.47 -45.44 13.43
CA GLN A 281 -27.69 -46.88 13.38
C GLN A 281 -29.20 -47.06 13.25
#